data_AF-A0A9P0X7P1-F1
#
_entry.id   AF-A0A9P0X7P1-F1
#
_cell.length_a   1.000
_cell.length_b   1.000
_cell.length_c   1.000
_cell.angle_alpha   90.00
_cell.angle_beta   90.00
_cell.angle_gamma   90.00
#
_symmetry.space_group_name_H-M   'P 1'
#
loop_
_entity.id
_entity.type
_entity.pdbx_description
1 polymer ?
#
loop_
_entity_poly.entity_id
_entity_poly.type
_entity_poly.pdbx_seq_one_letter_code
_entity_poly.pdbx_strand_id
1 'polypeptide(L)'
;MTYLRIFSVLSVFLAVVLGAPNCSIDEVLDSCPSDCAYDYCPKDEKHDRTPCLKPTQCTPDCKCAFNYRRYNGTCIPTTECPPFACTRKNEYFEPCPLYCPGEDCSSATPTGECPFLLLIAVNCSPSCRCLPGYWRKDGICVPYEECHVGD
;
A
#
# COMPACT_ATOMS: atom_id res chain seq x y z
N MET A 1 -35.07 -46.34 16.05
CA MET A 1 -33.77 -46.08 15.41
C MET A 1 -33.76 -44.68 14.76
N THR A 2 -34.24 -43.65 15.47
CA THR A 2 -34.61 -42.36 14.84
C THR A 2 -34.24 -41.14 15.68
N TYR A 3 -33.78 -41.31 16.92
CA TYR A 3 -33.40 -40.20 17.81
C TYR A 3 -31.90 -39.84 17.72
N LEU A 4 -31.04 -40.78 17.32
CA LEU A 4 -29.58 -40.56 17.25
C LEU A 4 -29.15 -39.71 16.04
N ARG A 5 -30.01 -39.59 15.02
CA ARG A 5 -29.71 -38.79 13.82
C ARG A 5 -30.04 -37.31 13.98
N ILE A 6 -30.86 -36.93 14.96
CA ILE A 6 -31.26 -35.52 15.16
C ILE A 6 -30.16 -34.74 15.92
N PHE A 7 -29.48 -35.39 16.87
CA PHE A 7 -28.38 -34.77 17.63
C PHE A 7 -27.15 -34.45 16.78
N SER A 8 -26.82 -35.28 15.79
CA SER A 8 -25.69 -35.00 14.89
C SER A 8 -25.95 -33.87 13.90
N VAL A 9 -27.21 -33.58 13.55
CA VAL A 9 -27.50 -32.41 12.69
C VAL A 9 -27.48 -31.13 13.51
N LEU A 10 -27.97 -31.14 14.75
CA LEU A 10 -27.88 -29.99 15.66
C LEU A 10 -26.42 -29.60 15.98
N SER A 11 -25.51 -30.57 16.13
CA SER A 11 -24.09 -30.29 16.35
C SER A 11 -23.37 -29.74 15.11
N VAL A 12 -23.84 -30.09 13.90
CA VAL A 12 -23.29 -29.54 12.65
C VAL A 12 -23.83 -28.13 12.39
N PHE A 13 -25.08 -27.84 12.76
CA PHE A 13 -25.62 -26.47 12.71
C PHE A 13 -24.99 -25.53 13.76
N LEU A 14 -24.51 -26.06 14.89
CA LEU A 14 -23.80 -25.25 15.90
C LEU A 14 -22.36 -24.89 15.50
N ALA A 15 -21.77 -25.58 14.52
CA ALA A 15 -20.43 -25.27 14.01
C ALA A 15 -20.43 -24.07 13.03
N VAL A 16 -21.60 -23.61 12.57
CA VAL A 16 -21.73 -22.42 11.72
C VAL A 16 -21.57 -21.11 12.51
N VAL A 17 -21.55 -21.19 13.85
CA VAL A 17 -21.58 -20.02 14.75
C VAL A 17 -20.21 -19.30 14.86
N LEU A 18 -19.16 -19.79 14.18
CA LEU A 18 -17.83 -19.14 14.13
C LEU A 18 -17.24 -19.15 12.71
N GLY A 19 -18.06 -18.93 11.69
CA GLY A 19 -17.59 -18.83 10.30
C GLY A 19 -16.78 -17.56 10.11
N ALA A 20 -15.47 -17.69 9.88
CA ALA A 20 -14.63 -16.59 9.40
C ALA A 20 -15.25 -15.99 8.12
N PRO A 21 -15.14 -14.66 7.89
CA PRO A 21 -15.71 -14.04 6.71
C PRO A 21 -15.06 -14.61 5.43
N ASN A 22 -15.88 -14.84 4.41
CA ASN A 22 -15.38 -15.17 3.07
C ASN A 22 -14.97 -13.89 2.37
N CYS A 23 -13.68 -13.75 2.05
CA CYS A 23 -13.17 -12.56 1.38
C CYS A 23 -13.45 -12.56 -0.12
N SER A 24 -13.61 -11.36 -0.67
CA SER A 24 -13.81 -11.16 -2.11
C SER A 24 -12.51 -11.40 -2.89
N ILE A 25 -12.58 -11.21 -4.21
CA ILE A 25 -11.38 -11.18 -5.04
C ILE A 25 -10.42 -10.07 -4.59
N ASP A 26 -9.13 -10.36 -4.65
CA ASP A 26 -8.05 -9.45 -4.25
C ASP A 26 -8.09 -9.01 -2.78
N GLU A 27 -8.83 -9.76 -1.95
CA GLU A 27 -8.87 -9.60 -0.51
C GLU A 27 -8.31 -10.85 0.20
N VAL A 28 -7.75 -10.63 1.38
CA VAL A 28 -7.24 -11.66 2.27
C VAL A 28 -7.83 -11.47 3.67
N LEU A 29 -8.08 -12.59 4.35
CA LEU A 29 -8.55 -12.57 5.73
C LEU A 29 -7.43 -12.07 6.65
N ASP A 30 -7.69 -10.99 7.36
CA ASP A 30 -6.86 -10.50 8.46
C ASP A 30 -7.55 -10.87 9.79
N SER A 31 -6.79 -11.43 10.73
CA SER A 31 -7.33 -11.81 12.04
C SER A 31 -7.51 -10.61 12.97
N CYS A 32 -6.83 -9.51 12.71
CA CYS A 32 -6.92 -8.26 13.46
C CYS A 32 -6.70 -7.04 12.56
N PRO A 33 -7.62 -6.80 11.61
CA PRO A 33 -7.48 -5.73 10.65
C PRO A 33 -7.51 -4.37 11.36
N SER A 34 -6.66 -3.46 10.90
CA SER A 34 -6.74 -2.04 11.23
C SER A 34 -7.32 -1.29 10.03
N ASP A 35 -8.10 -0.23 10.25
CA ASP A 35 -8.60 0.63 9.17
C ASP A 35 -7.59 1.77 8.94
N CYS A 36 -6.64 1.53 8.05
CA CYS A 36 -5.54 2.43 7.78
C CYS A 36 -5.80 3.24 6.50
N ALA A 37 -5.32 4.49 6.44
CA ALA A 37 -5.41 5.28 5.21
C ALA A 37 -4.77 4.56 4.00
N TYR A 38 -3.61 3.93 4.19
CA TYR A 38 -2.92 3.20 3.12
C TYR A 38 -3.66 1.95 2.60
N ASP A 39 -4.77 1.54 3.21
CA ASP A 39 -5.65 0.49 2.67
C ASP A 39 -6.51 1.00 1.49
N TYR A 40 -6.57 2.31 1.27
CA TYR A 40 -7.34 2.96 0.23
C TYR A 40 -6.44 3.66 -0.78
N CYS A 41 -6.95 3.83 -2.01
CA CYS A 41 -6.22 4.62 -2.99
C CYS A 41 -6.05 6.07 -2.52
N PRO A 42 -4.86 6.65 -2.66
CA PRO A 42 -4.53 7.96 -2.14
C PRO A 42 -5.32 9.06 -2.86
N LYS A 43 -5.64 10.11 -2.11
CA LYS A 43 -6.29 11.32 -2.66
C LYS A 43 -5.34 12.51 -2.71
N ASP A 44 -4.25 12.44 -1.95
CA ASP A 44 -3.22 13.48 -1.84
C ASP A 44 -1.91 12.90 -1.28
N GLU A 45 -0.85 13.71 -1.28
CA GLU A 45 0.52 13.34 -0.84
C GLU A 45 0.63 13.00 0.65
N LYS A 46 -0.37 13.37 1.47
CA LYS A 46 -0.37 13.14 2.92
C LYS A 46 -1.21 11.93 3.31
N HIS A 47 -1.92 11.31 2.38
CA HIS A 47 -2.85 10.22 2.61
C HIS A 47 -2.23 9.12 3.50
N ASP A 48 -1.08 8.60 3.07
CA ASP A 48 -0.39 7.50 3.74
C ASP A 48 0.38 7.92 5.01
N ARG A 49 0.43 9.21 5.34
CA ARG A 49 1.12 9.73 6.55
C ARG A 49 0.25 9.62 7.81
N THR A 50 -1.01 9.24 7.65
CA THR A 50 -1.94 9.07 8.77
C THR A 50 -1.49 7.87 9.62
N PRO A 51 -1.19 8.05 10.91
CA PRO A 51 -0.82 6.93 11.77
C PRO A 51 -1.91 5.87 11.78
N CYS A 52 -1.54 4.61 11.55
CA CYS A 52 -2.48 3.50 11.68
C CYS A 52 -2.40 2.89 13.08
N LEU A 53 -3.50 2.96 13.82
CA LEU A 53 -3.61 2.40 15.16
C LEU A 53 -4.15 0.98 15.06
N LYS A 54 -3.47 0.04 15.71
CA LYS A 54 -4.00 -1.31 15.86
C LYS A 54 -5.17 -1.29 16.85
N PRO A 55 -6.29 -1.96 16.52
CA PRO A 55 -7.40 -2.06 17.46
C PRO A 55 -6.98 -2.92 18.66
N THR A 56 -7.53 -2.58 19.83
CA THR A 56 -7.31 -3.36 21.06
C THR A 56 -8.11 -4.66 21.09
N GLN A 57 -9.26 -4.68 20.42
CA GLN A 57 -10.07 -5.87 20.21
C GLN A 57 -10.06 -6.23 18.74
N CYS A 58 -9.68 -7.48 18.45
CA CYS A 58 -9.59 -7.98 17.08
C CYS A 58 -10.91 -8.64 16.69
N THR A 59 -11.49 -8.18 15.59
CA THR A 59 -12.57 -8.89 14.89
C THR A 59 -12.05 -9.24 13.50
N PRO A 60 -11.91 -10.53 13.15
CA PRO A 60 -11.41 -10.92 11.84
C PRO A 60 -12.26 -10.34 10.72
N ASP A 61 -11.62 -9.76 9.71
CA ASP A 61 -12.28 -9.17 8.54
C ASP A 61 -11.35 -9.21 7.32
N CYS A 62 -11.90 -8.90 6.14
CA CYS A 62 -11.19 -8.93 4.88
C CYS A 62 -10.50 -7.60 4.58
N LYS A 63 -9.22 -7.66 4.21
CA LYS A 63 -8.44 -6.51 3.71
C LYS A 63 -7.99 -6.75 2.29
N CYS A 64 -7.68 -5.68 1.57
CA CYS A 64 -7.01 -5.82 0.29
C CYS A 64 -5.69 -6.61 0.45
N ALA A 65 -5.41 -7.47 -0.53
CA ALA A 65 -4.19 -8.24 -0.59
C ALA A 65 -2.95 -7.33 -0.67
N PHE A 66 -1.77 -7.92 -0.49
CA PHE A 66 -0.51 -7.20 -0.64
C PHE A 66 -0.41 -6.50 -2.01
N ASN A 67 -0.10 -5.21 -2.01
CA ASN A 67 -0.09 -4.32 -3.18
C ASN A 67 -1.44 -4.14 -3.89
N TYR A 68 -2.54 -4.28 -3.14
CA TYR A 68 -3.87 -3.86 -3.55
C TYR A 68 -4.41 -2.80 -2.59
N ARG A 69 -5.22 -1.88 -3.11
CA ARG A 69 -5.87 -0.83 -2.35
C ARG A 69 -7.32 -0.68 -2.75
N ARG A 70 -8.17 -0.27 -1.80
CA ARG A 70 -9.60 -0.14 -2.00
C ARG A 70 -9.92 1.14 -2.76
N TYR A 71 -10.65 1.01 -3.86
CA TYR A 71 -11.20 2.10 -4.66
C TYR A 71 -12.65 1.80 -5.01
N ASN A 72 -13.57 2.71 -4.66
CA ASN A 72 -15.02 2.53 -4.87
C ASN A 72 -15.59 1.19 -4.36
N GLY A 73 -15.03 0.67 -3.25
CA GLY A 73 -15.48 -0.56 -2.60
C GLY A 73 -14.73 -1.82 -3.03
N THR A 74 -13.96 -1.79 -4.12
CA THR A 74 -13.22 -2.95 -4.63
C THR A 74 -11.72 -2.77 -4.43
N CYS A 75 -11.00 -3.86 -4.14
CA CYS A 75 -9.55 -3.86 -4.12
C CYS A 75 -9.01 -3.92 -5.56
N ILE A 76 -8.17 -2.96 -5.93
CA ILE A 76 -7.49 -2.89 -7.22
C ILE A 76 -5.97 -2.88 -7.00
N PRO A 77 -5.15 -3.28 -7.99
CA PRO A 77 -3.70 -3.16 -7.86
C PRO A 77 -3.32 -1.73 -7.50
N THR A 78 -2.38 -1.54 -6.58
CA THR A 78 -1.95 -0.18 -6.17
C THR A 78 -1.46 0.65 -7.37
N THR A 79 -0.87 -0.01 -8.37
CA THR A 79 -0.43 0.60 -9.64
C THR A 79 -1.57 1.15 -10.50
N GLU A 80 -2.82 0.76 -10.22
CA GLU A 80 -4.04 1.23 -10.90
C GLU A 80 -4.82 2.27 -10.09
N CYS A 81 -4.31 2.65 -8.91
CA CYS A 81 -4.92 3.73 -8.14
C CYS A 81 -4.95 5.04 -8.96
N PRO A 82 -6.07 5.80 -8.91
CA PRO A 82 -6.14 7.08 -9.59
C PRO A 82 -5.05 8.04 -9.10
N PRO A 83 -4.41 8.80 -10.01
CA PRO A 83 -3.37 9.74 -9.63
C PRO A 83 -3.98 10.95 -8.91
N PHE A 84 -3.21 11.51 -7.97
CA PHE A 84 -3.44 12.85 -7.44
C PHE A 84 -2.39 13.83 -7.98
N ALA A 85 -2.68 15.13 -7.90
CA ALA A 85 -1.77 16.16 -8.42
C ALA A 85 -0.57 16.38 -7.49
N CYS A 86 0.63 16.26 -8.03
CA CYS A 86 1.85 16.72 -7.39
C CYS A 86 1.99 18.24 -7.55
N THR A 87 2.20 18.94 -6.43
CA THR A 87 2.13 20.41 -6.40
C THR A 87 3.50 21.07 -6.52
N ARG A 88 4.59 20.35 -6.26
CA ARG A 88 5.94 20.89 -6.35
C ARG A 88 6.46 20.76 -7.78
N LYS A 89 7.43 21.62 -8.10
CA LYS A 89 8.05 21.67 -9.43
C LYS A 89 8.81 20.37 -9.70
N ASN A 90 8.73 19.90 -10.95
CA ASN A 90 9.46 18.73 -11.45
C ASN A 90 9.12 17.43 -10.70
N GLU A 91 7.88 17.28 -10.23
CA GLU A 91 7.37 16.04 -9.64
C GLU A 91 6.29 15.40 -10.53
N TYR A 92 6.17 14.08 -10.44
CA TYR A 92 5.07 13.30 -11.00
C TYR A 92 4.54 12.30 -9.96
N PHE A 93 3.29 11.87 -10.12
CA PHE A 93 2.70 10.84 -9.27
C PHE A 93 3.20 9.47 -9.71
N GLU A 94 3.75 8.70 -8.77
CA GLU A 94 4.15 7.31 -8.97
C GLU A 94 3.40 6.42 -7.97
N PRO A 95 2.51 5.53 -8.44
CA PRO A 95 1.73 4.67 -7.55
C PRO A 95 2.56 3.60 -6.84
N CYS A 96 3.68 3.15 -7.41
CA CYS A 96 4.54 2.15 -6.78
C CYS A 96 6.02 2.47 -7.00
N PRO A 97 6.54 3.48 -6.28
CA PRO A 97 7.91 3.95 -6.49
C PRO A 97 8.91 2.91 -6.00
N LEU A 98 10.03 2.81 -6.72
CA LEU A 98 11.18 2.05 -6.26
C LEU A 98 11.83 2.75 -5.05
N TYR A 99 12.40 1.95 -4.16
CA TYR A 99 13.15 2.44 -3.00
C TYR A 99 14.54 2.97 -3.38
N CYS A 100 15.04 2.58 -4.55
CA CYS A 100 16.33 3.00 -5.08
C CYS A 100 16.18 3.57 -6.51
N PRO A 101 17.09 4.46 -6.93
CA PRO A 101 17.90 5.30 -6.05
C PRO A 101 17.00 6.12 -5.12
N GLY A 102 17.56 6.61 -4.03
CA GLY A 102 16.83 7.54 -3.16
C GLY A 102 16.47 8.81 -3.94
N GLU A 103 15.47 9.53 -3.45
CA GLU A 103 14.97 10.73 -4.13
C GLU A 103 15.77 11.98 -3.84
N ASP A 104 16.60 11.97 -2.80
CA ASP A 104 17.36 13.13 -2.36
C ASP A 104 18.71 13.19 -3.09
N CYS A 105 19.27 14.39 -3.21
CA CYS A 105 20.55 14.62 -3.88
C CYS A 105 21.70 13.80 -3.28
N SER A 106 21.64 13.42 -2.00
CA SER A 106 22.63 12.54 -1.36
C SER A 106 22.69 11.14 -1.97
N SER A 107 21.66 10.73 -2.72
CA SER A 107 21.55 9.44 -3.40
C SER A 107 21.46 9.58 -4.92
N ALA A 108 21.79 10.76 -5.45
CA ALA A 108 21.66 11.04 -6.87
C ALA A 108 22.60 10.18 -7.72
N THR A 109 22.09 9.63 -8.82
CA THR A 109 22.87 8.85 -9.80
C THR A 109 22.64 9.42 -11.20
N PRO A 110 23.65 9.51 -12.07
CA PRO A 110 23.46 10.10 -13.41
C PRO A 110 22.36 9.44 -14.24
N THR A 111 22.12 8.13 -14.04
CA THR A 111 21.15 7.33 -14.80
C THR A 111 19.79 7.18 -14.11
N GLY A 112 19.69 7.51 -12.82
CA GLY A 112 18.49 7.20 -12.01
C GLY A 112 18.31 5.69 -11.76
N GLU A 113 19.30 4.87 -12.08
CA GLU A 113 19.23 3.43 -11.87
C GLU A 113 19.60 3.04 -10.43
N CYS A 114 18.99 1.97 -9.95
CA CYS A 114 19.38 1.35 -8.69
C CYS A 114 20.79 0.77 -8.80
N PRO A 115 21.68 1.00 -7.81
CA PRO A 115 23.01 0.38 -7.79
C PRO A 115 22.97 -1.14 -7.53
N PHE A 116 21.82 -1.69 -7.16
CA PHE A 116 21.62 -3.11 -6.90
C PHE A 116 20.20 -3.55 -7.29
N LEU A 117 20.03 -4.84 -7.57
CA LEU A 117 18.73 -5.42 -7.87
C LEU A 117 17.98 -5.75 -6.58
N LEU A 118 16.79 -5.17 -6.40
CA LEU A 118 15.87 -5.57 -5.34
C LEU A 118 15.11 -6.83 -5.77
N LEU A 119 15.43 -7.97 -5.16
CA LEU A 119 14.74 -9.25 -5.39
C LEU A 119 13.56 -9.50 -4.43
N ILE A 120 13.16 -8.48 -3.66
CA ILE A 120 12.06 -8.56 -2.71
C ILE A 120 10.88 -7.75 -3.22
N ALA A 121 9.68 -8.34 -3.12
CA ALA A 121 8.45 -7.59 -3.34
C ALA A 121 8.27 -6.62 -2.17
N VAL A 122 8.18 -5.34 -2.50
CA VAL A 122 8.02 -4.26 -1.52
C VAL A 122 6.60 -3.71 -1.57
N ASN A 123 6.12 -3.17 -0.45
CA ASN A 123 4.81 -2.58 -0.41
C ASN A 123 4.81 -1.27 -1.22
N CYS A 124 3.87 -1.14 -2.16
CA CYS A 124 3.69 0.07 -2.93
C CYS A 124 3.16 1.19 -2.03
N SER A 125 3.94 2.28 -1.97
CA SER A 125 3.56 3.52 -1.29
C SER A 125 3.46 4.65 -2.33
N PRO A 126 2.26 4.90 -2.88
CA PRO A 126 2.04 5.97 -3.84
C PRO A 126 2.55 7.31 -3.31
N SER A 127 3.31 8.02 -4.13
CA SER A 127 3.87 9.31 -3.73
C SER A 127 4.21 10.18 -4.94
N CYS A 128 4.49 11.45 -4.67
CA CYS A 128 5.13 12.31 -5.66
C CYS A 128 6.62 11.97 -5.74
N ARG A 129 7.13 11.75 -6.95
CA ARG A 129 8.54 11.47 -7.23
C ARG A 129 9.12 12.55 -8.13
N CYS A 130 10.42 12.82 -8.01
CA CYS A 130 11.10 13.70 -8.94
C CYS A 130 11.09 13.09 -10.35
N LEU A 131 10.93 13.93 -11.37
CA LEU A 131 11.06 13.50 -12.77
C LEU A 131 12.39 12.76 -13.01
N PRO A 132 12.46 11.84 -14.00
CA PRO A 132 13.72 11.19 -14.34
C PRO A 132 14.84 12.20 -14.61
N GLY A 133 16.00 12.02 -13.96
CA GLY A 133 17.12 12.97 -14.02
C GLY A 133 17.00 14.15 -13.05
N TYR A 134 16.09 14.11 -12.08
CA TYR A 134 15.94 15.11 -11.02
C TYR A 134 15.97 14.45 -9.62
N TRP A 135 16.48 15.19 -8.64
CA TRP A 135 16.54 14.80 -7.22
C TRP A 135 16.19 15.96 -6.30
N ARG A 136 15.73 15.65 -5.09
CA ARG A 136 15.35 16.62 -4.08
C ARG A 136 16.58 17.25 -3.45
N LYS A 137 16.65 18.57 -3.56
CA LYS A 137 17.52 19.46 -2.78
C LYS A 137 16.61 20.41 -2.02
N ASP A 138 16.67 20.37 -0.69
CA ASP A 138 15.82 21.19 0.20
C ASP A 138 14.32 21.11 -0.11
N GLY A 139 13.85 19.91 -0.49
CA GLY A 139 12.44 19.63 -0.78
C GLY A 139 11.97 19.98 -2.20
N ILE A 140 12.85 20.46 -3.08
CA ILE A 140 12.55 20.78 -4.48
C ILE A 140 13.36 19.87 -5.42
N CYS A 141 12.72 19.34 -6.45
CA CYS A 141 13.39 18.52 -7.47
C CYS A 141 14.21 19.40 -8.44
N VAL A 142 15.53 19.24 -8.40
CA VAL A 142 16.52 19.90 -9.25
C VAL A 142 17.23 18.89 -10.16
N PRO A 143 17.75 19.29 -11.34
CA PRO A 143 18.56 18.41 -12.20
C PRO A 143 19.77 17.81 -11.48
N TYR A 144 20.26 16.65 -11.95
CA TYR A 144 21.45 15.96 -11.39
C TYR A 144 22.62 16.90 -11.11
N GLU A 145 22.91 17.77 -12.07
CA GLU A 145 24.06 18.65 -12.09
C GLU A 145 23.99 19.69 -10.96
N GLU A 146 22.79 20.02 -10.48
CA GLU A 146 22.57 21.00 -9.40
C GLU A 146 22.69 20.38 -8.00
N CYS A 147 22.71 19.03 -7.89
CA CYS A 147 22.88 18.36 -6.61
C CYS A 147 24.23 18.69 -5.97
N HIS A 148 25.30 18.69 -6.75
CA HIS A 148 26.69 18.85 -6.27
C HIS A 148 27.24 20.28 -6.37
N VAL A 149 26.38 21.26 -6.63
CA VAL A 149 26.78 22.67 -6.60
C VAL A 149 26.77 23.16 -5.15
N GLY A 150 27.97 23.35 -4.58
CA GLY A 150 28.18 24.09 -3.32
C GLY A 150 28.49 23.28 -2.05
N ASP A 151 28.93 22.02 -2.15
CA ASP A 151 29.51 21.27 -1.01
C ASP A 151 31.00 21.59 -0.79
#